data_AF-A0A8B6DZY4-F1
#
_entry.id   AF-A0A8B6DZY4-F1
#
_cell.length_a   1.000
_cell.length_b   1.000
_cell.length_c   1.000
_cell.angle_alpha   90.00
_cell.angle_beta   90.00
_cell.angle_gamma   90.00
#
_symmetry.space_group_name_H-M   'P 1'
#
loop_
_entity.id
_entity.type
_entity.pdbx_description
1 polymer ?
#
loop_
_entity_poly.entity_id
_entity_poly.type
_entity_poly.pdbx_seq_one_letter_code
_entity_poly.pdbx_strand_id
1 'polypeptide(L)'
;MTLRLTVSCDPMTLRLTVSCDPMTLRLTVSCDPMTLRLTVSCDPMTLRLHVSCDPITQRLHVSCDPMTLKLYIHPMTLRLTVSCDPMTLRLTVSCDPMTLRLTKSCDPMTLRLHVSCDPITQRLHVSCDPMTLKLYVSCDPMSLRLCKL
;
A
#
# COMPACT_ATOMS: atom_id res chain seq x y z
N MET A 1 20.22 2.37 12.43
CA MET A 1 19.06 2.97 13.13
C MET A 1 17.78 2.39 12.57
N THR A 2 16.93 1.81 13.42
CA THR A 2 15.66 1.18 13.01
C THR A 2 14.52 1.83 13.79
N LEU A 3 13.50 2.32 13.10
CA LEU A 3 12.25 2.75 13.73
C LEU A 3 11.20 1.65 13.61
N ARG A 4 10.61 1.27 14.75
CA ARG A 4 9.49 0.33 14.82
C ARG A 4 8.31 1.01 15.50
N LEU A 5 7.17 1.03 14.79
CA LEU A 5 5.90 1.53 15.28
C LEU A 5 4.86 0.40 15.22
N THR A 6 4.28 0.09 16.37
CA THR A 6 3.18 -0.88 16.49
C THR A 6 1.98 -0.16 17.10
N VAL A 7 0.83 -0.23 16.44
CA VAL A 7 -0.41 0.40 16.90
C VAL A 7 -1.50 -0.66 16.99
N SER A 8 -2.09 -0.80 18.18
CA SER A 8 -3.18 -1.71 18.50
C SER A 8 -4.21 -1.00 19.38
N CYS A 9 -5.29 -0.52 18.77
CA CYS A 9 -6.37 0.22 19.42
C CYS A 9 -7.64 0.15 18.56
N ASP A 10 -8.83 0.30 19.15
CA ASP A 10 -10.11 0.29 18.42
C ASP A 10 -10.83 1.65 18.46
N PRO A 11 -10.24 2.73 17.90
CA PRO A 11 -10.89 4.02 17.84
C PRO A 11 -11.90 4.06 16.69
N MET A 12 -12.90 4.93 16.76
CA MET A 12 -13.74 5.23 15.59
C MET A 12 -12.91 5.75 14.39
N THR A 13 -11.83 6.48 14.66
CA THR A 13 -10.92 7.03 13.65
C THR A 13 -9.48 6.91 14.10
N LEU A 14 -8.62 6.35 13.25
CA LEU A 14 -7.17 6.33 13.46
C LEU A 14 -6.47 7.16 12.38
N ARG A 15 -5.62 8.10 12.82
CA ARG A 15 -4.76 8.92 11.95
C ARG A 15 -3.31 8.75 12.37
N LEU A 16 -2.47 8.32 11.44
CA LEU A 16 -1.04 8.12 11.65
C LEU A 16 -0.26 8.88 10.57
N THR A 17 0.67 9.71 11.02
CA THR A 17 1.64 10.40 10.17
C THR A 17 3.03 10.04 10.63
N VAL A 18 3.87 9.56 9.73
CA VAL A 18 5.27 9.22 10.02
C VAL A 18 6.18 10.00 9.08
N SER A 19 7.08 10.77 9.66
CA SER A 19 8.08 11.58 8.96
C SER A 19 9.43 11.46 9.69
N CYS A 20 10.29 10.55 9.22
CA CYS A 20 11.60 10.26 9.79
C CYS A 20 12.48 9.52 8.77
N ASP A 21 13.80 9.61 8.89
CA ASP A 21 14.74 8.94 7.96
C ASP A 21 15.59 7.84 8.64
N PRO A 22 14.97 6.75 9.12
CA PRO A 22 15.71 5.62 9.68
C PRO A 22 16.31 4.79 8.54
N MET A 23 17.42 4.07 8.79
CA MET A 23 17.89 3.02 7.88
C MET A 23 16.81 1.95 7.62
N THR A 24 15.91 1.70 8.57
CA THR A 24 14.77 0.80 8.39
C THR A 24 13.55 1.33 9.12
N LEU A 25 12.42 1.45 8.41
CA LEU A 25 11.11 1.75 8.98
C LEU A 25 10.22 0.50 8.92
N ARG A 26 9.70 0.08 10.08
CA ARG A 26 8.66 -0.95 10.16
C ARG A 26 7.46 -0.38 10.89
N LEU A 27 6.31 -0.41 10.23
CA LEU A 27 5.06 0.04 10.80
C LEU A 27 4.01 -1.07 10.69
N THR A 28 3.46 -1.44 11.84
CA THR A 28 2.41 -2.45 11.98
C THR A 28 1.19 -1.80 12.61
N VAL A 29 0.05 -1.88 11.93
CA VAL A 29 -1.25 -1.43 12.44
C VAL A 29 -2.20 -2.61 12.46
N SER A 30 -2.76 -2.88 13.65
CA SER A 30 -3.73 -3.95 13.91
C SER A 30 -4.88 -3.40 14.75
N CYS A 31 -5.90 -2.86 14.09
CA CYS A 31 -6.97 -2.04 14.67
C CYS A 31 -8.22 -2.18 13.81
N ASP A 32 -9.43 -2.07 14.37
CA ASP A 32 -10.68 -2.07 13.57
C ASP A 32 -11.44 -0.73 13.60
N PRO A 33 -10.82 0.38 13.14
CA PRO A 33 -11.50 1.68 13.14
C PRO A 33 -12.49 1.78 11.99
N MET A 34 -13.57 2.58 12.13
CA MET A 34 -14.42 2.89 10.96
C MET A 34 -13.63 3.60 9.85
N THR A 35 -12.59 4.36 10.23
CA THR A 35 -11.76 5.15 9.33
C THR A 35 -10.29 5.06 9.70
N LEU A 36 -9.44 4.63 8.76
CA LEU A 36 -7.98 4.65 8.89
C LEU A 36 -7.36 5.59 7.86
N ARG A 37 -6.54 6.54 8.31
CA ARG A 37 -5.68 7.36 7.45
C ARG A 37 -4.23 7.20 7.86
N LEU A 38 -3.40 6.75 6.93
CA LEU A 38 -1.97 6.60 7.12
C LEU A 38 -1.21 7.41 6.07
N THR A 39 -0.31 8.27 6.53
CA THR A 39 0.60 9.05 5.69
C THR A 39 2.04 8.73 6.09
N VAL A 40 2.85 8.30 5.14
CA VAL A 40 4.28 8.02 5.36
C VAL A 40 5.08 8.84 4.37
N SER A 41 5.98 9.67 4.89
CA SER A 41 6.89 10.53 4.13
C SER A 41 8.31 10.41 4.71
N CYS A 42 9.10 9.47 4.20
CA CYS A 42 10.36 9.02 4.80
C CYS A 42 11.28 8.43 3.72
N ASP A 43 12.60 8.54 3.84
CA ASP A 43 13.55 7.92 2.89
C ASP A 43 14.42 6.81 3.51
N PRO A 44 13.82 5.72 4.04
CA PRO A 44 14.59 4.64 4.63
C PRO A 44 15.19 3.72 3.58
N MET A 45 16.34 3.09 3.84
CA MET A 45 16.83 1.99 2.97
C MET A 45 15.79 0.85 2.84
N THR A 46 14.97 0.63 3.86
CA THR A 46 13.89 -0.37 3.81
C THR A 46 12.63 0.15 4.48
N LEU A 47 11.51 0.12 3.75
CA LEU A 47 10.18 0.41 4.25
C LEU A 47 9.32 -0.87 4.28
N ARG A 48 8.79 -1.22 5.45
CA ARG A 48 7.79 -2.30 5.60
C ARG A 48 6.56 -1.76 6.30
N LEU A 49 5.43 -1.88 5.61
CA LEU A 49 4.11 -1.46 6.08
C LEU A 49 3.21 -2.68 6.10
N HIS A 50 2.74 -3.03 7.29
CA HIS A 50 1.77 -4.09 7.51
C HIS A 50 0.52 -3.50 8.14
N VAL A 51 -0.60 -3.56 7.41
CA VAL A 51 -1.88 -3.09 7.91
C VAL A 51 -2.89 -4.21 7.81
N SER A 52 -3.21 -4.79 8.97
CA SER A 52 -4.23 -5.83 9.16
C SER A 52 -5.34 -5.21 9.98
N CYS A 53 -6.29 -4.59 9.31
CA CYS A 53 -7.36 -3.81 9.90
C CYS A 53 -8.58 -4.00 9.01
N ASP A 54 -9.78 -4.12 9.57
CA ASP A 54 -11.02 -4.18 8.77
C ASP A 54 -11.81 -2.85 8.79
N PRO A 55 -11.20 -1.70 8.43
CA PRO A 55 -11.94 -0.45 8.48
C PRO A 55 -12.93 -0.38 7.33
N ILE A 56 -14.08 0.27 7.58
CA ILE A 56 -15.01 0.62 6.49
C ILE A 56 -14.28 1.43 5.43
N THR A 57 -13.38 2.34 5.83
CA THR A 57 -12.56 3.12 4.90
C THR A 57 -11.08 3.19 5.27
N GLN A 58 -10.23 2.86 4.31
CA GLN A 58 -8.79 3.00 4.43
C GLN A 58 -8.22 3.96 3.36
N ARG A 59 -7.43 4.93 3.82
CA ARG A 59 -6.63 5.80 2.98
C ARG A 59 -5.16 5.70 3.34
N LEU A 60 -4.35 5.31 2.37
CA LEU A 60 -2.91 5.17 2.49
C LEU A 60 -2.23 6.08 1.48
N HIS A 61 -1.35 6.95 1.97
CA HIS A 61 -0.45 7.75 1.16
C HIS A 61 0.98 7.44 1.55
N VAL A 62 1.78 6.98 0.57
CA VAL A 62 3.19 6.67 0.78
C VAL A 62 4.00 7.44 -0.25
N SER A 63 4.89 8.31 0.24
CA SER A 63 5.80 9.14 -0.55
C SER A 63 7.22 9.01 0.03
N CYS A 64 8.02 8.11 -0.54
CA CYS A 64 9.26 7.60 0.04
C CYS A 64 10.15 7.04 -1.08
N ASP A 65 11.48 7.16 -0.99
CA ASP A 65 12.39 6.53 -1.96
C ASP A 65 13.27 5.42 -1.36
N PRO A 66 12.68 4.31 -0.84
CA PRO A 66 13.45 3.26 -0.21
C PRO A 66 14.07 2.30 -1.24
N MET A 67 15.21 1.68 -0.92
CA MET A 67 15.73 0.58 -1.74
C MET A 67 14.72 -0.58 -1.86
N THR A 68 13.91 -0.80 -0.81
CA THR A 68 12.86 -1.83 -0.81
C THR A 68 11.59 -1.33 -0.12
N LEU A 69 10.46 -1.45 -0.82
CA LEU A 69 9.13 -1.15 -0.30
C LEU A 69 8.25 -2.41 -0.28
N LYS A 70 7.74 -2.76 0.91
CA LYS A 70 6.78 -3.85 1.08
C LYS A 70 5.50 -3.36 1.76
N LEU A 71 4.37 -3.59 1.10
CA LEU A 71 3.03 -3.25 1.57
C LEU A 71 2.15 -4.49 1.63
N TYR A 72 1.51 -4.70 2.78
CA TYR A 72 0.49 -5.72 3.03
C TYR A 72 -0.75 -5.04 3.63
N ILE A 73 -1.90 -5.17 2.98
CA ILE A 73 -3.11 -4.41 3.29
C ILE A 73 -4.36 -5.29 3.08
N HIS A 74 -5.28 -5.29 4.06
CA HIS A 74 -6.54 -6.06 4.02
C HIS A 74 -7.80 -5.25 4.43
N PRO A 75 -8.36 -4.36 3.59
CA PRO A 75 -9.51 -3.52 4.00
C PRO A 75 -10.82 -3.77 3.24
N MET A 76 -11.95 -3.36 3.83
CA MET A 76 -13.28 -3.34 3.19
C MET A 76 -13.46 -2.22 2.13
N THR A 77 -12.76 -1.09 2.25
CA THR A 77 -12.57 -0.17 1.10
C THR A 77 -11.17 0.43 1.12
N LEU A 78 -10.49 0.42 -0.03
CA LEU A 78 -9.11 0.88 -0.15
C LEU A 78 -8.98 2.05 -1.14
N ARG A 79 -8.35 3.12 -0.67
CA ARG A 79 -7.67 4.08 -1.53
C ARG A 79 -6.19 4.13 -1.19
N LEU A 80 -5.37 3.60 -2.08
CA LEU A 80 -3.91 3.60 -1.95
C LEU A 80 -3.29 4.46 -3.04
N THR A 81 -2.48 5.43 -2.63
CA THR A 81 -1.62 6.23 -3.50
C THR A 81 -0.18 6.01 -3.08
N VAL A 82 0.66 5.62 -4.03
CA VAL A 82 2.10 5.47 -3.79
C VAL A 82 2.86 6.16 -4.89
N SER A 83 3.73 7.06 -4.47
CA SER A 83 4.62 7.89 -5.29
C SER A 83 6.03 7.74 -4.75
N CYS A 84 6.79 6.80 -5.32
CA CYS A 84 8.04 6.30 -4.76
C CYS A 84 8.90 5.72 -5.90
N ASP A 85 10.22 5.85 -5.87
CA ASP A 85 11.11 5.22 -6.86
C ASP A 85 12.03 4.13 -6.25
N PRO A 86 11.46 3.04 -5.68
CA PRO A 86 12.27 2.03 -5.03
C PRO A 86 12.91 1.07 -6.03
N MET A 87 14.11 0.59 -5.76
CA MET A 87 14.73 -0.50 -6.54
C MET A 87 13.83 -1.75 -6.60
N THR A 88 13.13 -2.07 -5.51
CA THR A 88 12.15 -3.16 -5.46
C THR A 88 10.85 -2.73 -4.79
N LEU A 89 9.74 -2.85 -5.51
CA LEU A 89 8.39 -2.67 -4.98
C LEU A 89 7.64 -4.01 -4.92
N ARG A 90 7.16 -4.37 -3.73
CA ARG A 90 6.23 -5.49 -3.54
C ARG A 90 4.94 -4.99 -2.89
N LEU A 91 3.84 -5.14 -3.60
CA LEU A 91 2.51 -4.86 -3.12
C LEU A 91 1.71 -6.17 -3.03
N THR A 92 1.11 -6.41 -1.87
CA THR A 92 0.13 -7.48 -1.69
C THR A 92 -1.13 -6.88 -1.09
N VAL A 93 -2.24 -7.04 -1.80
CA VAL A 93 -3.57 -6.64 -1.36
C VAL A 93 -4.47 -7.85 -1.43
N SER A 94 -5.14 -8.15 -0.31
CA SER A 94 -6.02 -9.30 -0.15
C SER A 94 -7.20 -8.89 0.70
N CYS A 95 -8.40 -8.87 0.13
CA CYS A 95 -9.65 -8.58 0.86
C CYS A 95 -10.87 -8.71 -0.07
N ASP A 96 -12.09 -8.64 0.46
CA ASP A 96 -13.34 -8.51 -0.32
C ASP A 96 -13.92 -7.08 -0.23
N PRO A 97 -13.23 -6.05 -0.76
CA PRO A 97 -13.70 -4.69 -0.56
C PRO A 97 -14.94 -4.39 -1.40
N MET A 98 -15.78 -3.44 -1.00
CA MET A 98 -16.82 -2.93 -1.94
C MET A 98 -16.18 -2.09 -3.07
N THR A 99 -15.07 -1.41 -2.76
CA THR A 99 -14.35 -0.51 -3.69
C THR A 99 -12.84 -0.60 -3.49
N LEU A 100 -12.09 -0.78 -4.59
CA LEU A 100 -10.62 -0.74 -4.60
C LEU A 100 -10.12 0.30 -5.61
N ARG A 101 -9.38 1.30 -5.12
CA ARG A 101 -8.65 2.27 -5.94
C ARG A 101 -7.17 2.27 -5.62
N LEU A 102 -6.38 1.92 -6.62
CA LEU A 102 -4.93 1.82 -6.53
C LEU A 102 -4.31 2.73 -7.58
N THR A 103 -3.55 3.72 -7.14
CA THR A 103 -2.80 4.63 -8.01
C THR A 103 -1.32 4.52 -7.68
N LYS A 104 -0.53 4.19 -8.70
CA LYS A 104 0.91 3.98 -8.61
C LYS A 104 1.61 4.83 -9.66
N SER A 105 2.54 5.66 -9.21
CA SER A 105 3.46 6.46 -10.03
C SER A 105 4.88 6.26 -9.49
N CYS A 106 5.63 5.34 -10.08
CA CYS A 106 6.89 4.82 -9.53
C CYS A 106 7.75 4.24 -10.65
N ASP A 107 9.07 4.37 -10.66
CA ASP A 107 9.95 3.68 -11.64
C ASP A 107 10.86 2.62 -10.99
N PRO A 108 10.31 1.52 -10.44
CA PRO A 108 11.11 0.51 -9.76
C PRO A 108 11.80 -0.45 -10.73
N MET A 109 13.04 -0.87 -10.42
CA MET A 109 13.71 -1.91 -11.23
C MET A 109 12.94 -3.25 -11.19
N THR A 110 12.28 -3.57 -10.08
CA THR A 110 11.39 -4.74 -9.98
C THR A 110 10.06 -4.36 -9.36
N LEU A 111 8.97 -4.62 -10.09
CA LEU A 111 7.59 -4.49 -9.62
C LEU A 111 6.93 -5.86 -9.45
N ARG A 112 6.50 -6.17 -8.22
CA ARG A 112 5.64 -7.34 -7.93
C ARG A 112 4.34 -6.88 -7.31
N LEU A 113 3.23 -7.17 -7.99
CA LEU A 113 1.89 -6.81 -7.53
C LEU A 113 1.03 -8.07 -7.48
N HIS A 114 0.51 -8.36 -6.29
CA HIS A 114 -0.43 -9.44 -6.04
C HIS A 114 -1.72 -8.83 -5.49
N VAL A 115 -2.82 -9.01 -6.21
CA VAL A 115 -4.15 -8.54 -5.82
C VAL A 115 -5.12 -9.71 -5.89
N SER A 116 -5.68 -10.07 -4.75
CA SER A 116 -6.69 -11.13 -4.65
C SER A 116 -7.91 -10.58 -3.91
N CYS A 117 -8.93 -10.18 -4.67
CA CYS A 117 -10.09 -9.46 -4.13
C CYS A 117 -11.34 -9.66 -4.98
N ASP A 118 -12.53 -9.75 -4.37
CA ASP A 118 -13.82 -9.79 -5.10
C ASP A 118 -14.71 -8.54 -4.89
N PRO A 119 -14.30 -7.35 -5.37
CA PRO A 119 -15.06 -6.13 -5.17
C PRO A 119 -16.10 -5.82 -6.24
N ILE A 120 -17.15 -5.13 -5.81
CA ILE A 120 -18.16 -4.58 -6.74
C ILE A 120 -17.51 -3.58 -7.72
N THR A 121 -16.53 -2.79 -7.27
CA THR A 121 -15.83 -1.83 -8.14
C THR A 121 -14.31 -1.80 -7.93
N GLN A 122 -13.58 -1.93 -9.03
CA GLN A 122 -12.13 -1.92 -9.07
C GLN A 122 -11.59 -0.91 -10.06
N ARG A 123 -10.57 -0.14 -9.64
CA ARG A 123 -9.73 0.66 -10.54
C ARG A 123 -8.27 0.54 -10.13
N LEU A 124 -7.49 -0.09 -10.99
CA LEU A 124 -6.04 -0.11 -10.90
C LEU A 124 -5.46 0.85 -11.97
N HIS A 125 -4.69 1.84 -11.53
CA HIS A 125 -3.91 2.70 -12.40
C HIS A 125 -2.43 2.56 -12.02
N VAL A 126 -1.65 1.99 -12.93
CA VAL A 126 -0.20 1.83 -12.77
C VAL A 126 0.48 2.57 -13.91
N SER A 127 1.30 3.54 -13.54
CA SER A 127 2.23 4.24 -14.43
C SER A 127 3.63 4.08 -13.87
N CYS A 128 4.36 3.10 -14.42
CA CYS A 128 5.68 2.68 -13.98
C CYS A 128 6.48 2.16 -15.17
N ASP A 129 7.80 2.30 -15.18
CA ASP A 129 8.69 1.75 -16.22
C ASP A 129 9.65 0.66 -15.66
N PRO A 130 9.15 -0.50 -15.18
CA PRO A 130 9.99 -1.47 -14.48
C PRO A 130 10.77 -2.39 -15.43
N MET A 131 12.06 -2.60 -15.14
CA MET A 131 12.87 -3.64 -15.81
C MET A 131 12.26 -5.04 -15.65
N THR A 132 11.59 -5.31 -14.52
CA THR A 132 10.92 -6.60 -14.27
C THR A 132 9.52 -6.40 -13.69
N LEU A 133 8.51 -6.93 -14.38
CA LEU A 133 7.09 -6.87 -13.98
C LEU A 133 6.57 -8.27 -13.64
N LYS A 134 5.97 -8.44 -12.45
CA LYS A 134 5.13 -9.61 -12.12
C LYS A 134 3.79 -9.17 -11.57
N LEU A 135 2.72 -9.50 -12.29
CA LEU A 135 1.33 -9.21 -11.94
C LEU A 135 0.57 -10.52 -11.71
N TYR A 136 -0.04 -10.64 -10.53
CA TYR A 136 -0.99 -11.70 -10.20
C TYR A 136 -2.27 -11.01 -9.72
N VAL A 137 -3.35 -11.17 -10.49
CA VAL A 137 -4.66 -10.59 -10.19
C VAL A 137 -5.70 -11.69 -10.27
N SER A 138 -6.39 -11.95 -9.17
CA SER A 138 -7.53 -12.87 -9.09
C SER A 138 -8.72 -12.07 -8.53
N CYS A 139 -9.53 -11.49 -9.43
CA CYS A 139 -10.64 -10.61 -9.10
C CYS A 139 -11.74 -10.66 -10.17
N ASP A 140 -13.01 -10.66 -9.75
CA ASP A 140 -14.19 -10.49 -10.61
C ASP A 140 -15.09 -9.36 -10.06
N PRO A 141 -15.60 -8.39 -10.87
CA PRO A 141 -15.21 -7.97 -12.22
C PRO A 141 -14.09 -6.89 -12.23
N MET A 142 -13.22 -6.90 -13.27
CA MET A 142 -12.01 -6.09 -13.31
C MET A 142 -12.07 -4.90 -14.31
N SER A 143 -11.65 -3.70 -13.88
CA SER A 143 -11.22 -2.60 -14.77
C SER A 143 -9.78 -2.20 -14.48
N LEU A 144 -8.86 -2.68 -15.34
CA LEU A 144 -7.42 -2.48 -15.24
C LEU A 144 -6.96 -1.49 -16.31
N ARG A 145 -6.25 -0.42 -15.91
CA ARG A 145 -5.56 0.48 -16.85
C ARG A 145 -4.07 0.55 -16.49
N LEU A 146 -3.24 0.03 -17.40
CA LEU A 146 -1.79 0.27 -17.38
C LEU A 146 -1.48 1.40 -18.36
N CYS A 147 -0.76 2.42 -17.90
CA CYS A 147 -0.38 3.56 -18.72
C CYS A 147 1.11 3.81 -18.53
N LYS A 148 1.92 3.45 -19.54
CA LYS A 148 3.37 3.23 -19.50
C LYS A 148 3.80 1.99 -18.70
N LEU A 149 4.69 1.22 -19.32
CA LEU A 149 5.39 0.03 -18.85
C LEU A 149 6.85 0.17 -19.27
#